data_AF-A0A950UZ19-F1
#
_entry.id   AF-A0A950UZ19-F1
#
_cell.length_a   1.000
_cell.length_b   1.000
_cell.length_c   1.000
_cell.angle_alpha   90.00
_cell.angle_beta   90.00
_cell.angle_gamma   90.00
#
_symmetry.space_group_name_H-M   'P 1'
#
loop_
_entity.id
_entity.type
_entity.pdbx_description
1 polymer ?
#
loop_
_entity_poly.entity_id
_entity_poly.type
_entity_poly.pdbx_seq_one_letter_code
_entity_poly.pdbx_strand_id
1 'polypeptide(L)'
;MLINFTIDHFRSFGVEQTLNMVATALKDHPGHCVETPGTEKSVLQIGVIYGANASGKSNLVKAMQFAQYMIRGGTTLKGLVQNRFRFVKKPKPASFEFRFVAGGQVFVYGFTITQE
;
A
#
# COMPACT_ATOMS: atom_id res chain seq x y z
N MET A 1 7.18 -4.71 -9.93
CA MET A 1 7.94 -3.79 -9.05
C MET A 1 6.98 -2.79 -8.43
N LEU A 2 6.93 -2.67 -7.10
CA LEU A 2 6.02 -1.74 -6.41
C LEU A 2 6.53 -0.30 -6.54
N ILE A 3 5.66 0.63 -6.92
CA ILE A 3 5.93 2.08 -6.93
C ILE A 3 5.32 2.71 -5.68
N ASN A 4 3.99 2.60 -5.54
CA ASN A 4 3.25 3.12 -4.39
C ASN A 4 2.30 2.08 -3.84
N PHE A 5 2.08 2.12 -2.53
CA PHE A 5 0.93 1.51 -1.88
C PHE A 5 0.22 2.53 -1.02
N THR A 6 -1.05 2.78 -1.32
CA THR A 6 -1.91 3.69 -0.59
C THR A 6 -2.95 2.90 0.19
N ILE A 7 -3.18 3.31 1.43
CA ILE A 7 -4.16 2.72 2.34
C ILE A 7 -4.96 3.80 3.04
N ASP A 8 -6.27 3.58 3.17
CA ASP A 8 -7.13 4.45 3.97
C ASP A 8 -8.10 3.64 4.86
N HIS A 9 -8.39 4.17 6.06
CA HIS A 9 -9.35 3.64 7.05
C HIS A 9 -9.24 2.13 7.38
N PHE A 10 -8.03 1.57 7.48
CA PHE A 10 -7.77 0.17 7.80
C PHE A 10 -6.86 -0.03 9.02
N ARG A 11 -7.27 -0.88 9.96
CA ARG A 11 -6.55 -1.24 11.20
C ARG A 11 -6.11 -0.01 12.01
N SER A 12 -4.83 0.38 11.93
CA SER A 12 -4.29 1.57 12.63
C SER A 12 -4.21 2.82 11.74
N PHE A 13 -4.54 2.71 10.46
CA PHE A 13 -4.54 3.82 9.52
C PHE A 13 -5.93 4.45 9.51
N GLY A 14 -6.07 5.61 10.16
CA GLY A 14 -7.34 6.35 10.26
C GLY A 14 -7.51 7.46 9.22
N VAL A 15 -6.49 7.66 8.39
CA VAL A 15 -6.44 8.59 7.28
C VAL A 15 -5.59 7.97 6.18
N GLU A 16 -5.70 8.50 4.96
CA GLU A 16 -4.94 8.03 3.82
C GLU A 16 -3.44 8.16 4.09
N GLN A 17 -2.68 7.09 3.85
CA GLN A 17 -1.24 7.05 3.95
C GLN A 17 -0.65 6.29 2.75
N THR A 18 0.51 6.75 2.28
CA THR A 18 1.17 6.19 1.10
C THR A 18 2.60 5.80 1.40
N LEU A 19 2.93 4.53 1.18
CA LEU A 19 4.32 4.10 1.02
C LEU A 19 4.76 4.44 -0.41
N ASN A 20 5.71 5.35 -0.56
CA ASN A 20 6.23 5.80 -1.84
C ASN A 20 7.67 5.31 -2.04
N MET A 21 7.91 4.53 -3.09
CA MET A 21 9.21 3.96 -3.43
C MET A 21 9.91 4.71 -4.57
N VAL A 22 9.37 5.84 -5.04
CA VAL A 22 10.02 6.67 -6.06
C VAL A 22 11.34 7.20 -5.51
N ALA A 23 12.43 6.90 -6.22
CA ALA A 23 13.77 7.35 -5.86
C ALA A 23 13.86 8.87 -5.98
N THR A 24 14.61 9.47 -5.06
CA THR A 24 14.96 10.89 -5.12
C THR A 24 16.22 11.08 -5.96
N ALA A 25 16.65 12.33 -6.18
CA ALA A 25 17.85 12.65 -6.95
C ALA A 25 19.18 12.26 -6.26
N LEU A 26 19.12 11.62 -5.09
CA LEU A 26 20.31 11.11 -4.40
C LEU A 26 20.92 9.97 -5.23
N LYS A 27 22.19 10.12 -5.59
CA LYS A 27 22.91 9.20 -6.47
C LYS A 27 23.70 8.13 -5.72
N ASP A 28 23.53 8.02 -4.41
CA ASP A 28 24.20 7.01 -3.62
C ASP A 28 23.63 5.63 -3.99
N HIS A 29 24.51 4.71 -4.36
CA HIS A 29 24.17 3.34 -4.78
C HIS A 29 23.18 3.26 -5.97
N PRO A 30 23.58 3.71 -7.18
CA PRO A 30 22.69 3.70 -8.35
C PRO A 30 22.18 2.31 -8.73
N GLY A 31 22.89 1.24 -8.33
CA GLY A 31 22.45 -0.14 -8.52
C GLY A 31 21.20 -0.55 -7.73
N HIS A 32 20.75 0.26 -6.76
CA HIS A 32 19.52 0.02 -6.00
C HIS A 32 18.28 0.73 -6.58
N CYS A 33 18.43 1.42 -7.71
CA CYS A 33 17.36 2.08 -8.42
C CYS A 33 17.03 1.33 -9.71
N VAL A 34 15.75 1.31 -10.07
CA VAL A 34 15.27 0.76 -11.33
C VAL A 34 14.40 1.80 -12.02
N GLU A 35 14.68 2.04 -13.31
CA GLU A 35 13.90 2.96 -14.11
C GLU A 35 12.45 2.52 -14.26
N THR A 36 11.53 3.47 -14.18
CA THR A 36 10.11 3.22 -14.39
C THR A 36 9.80 3.42 -15.88
N PRO A 37 9.26 2.40 -16.59
CA PRO A 37 9.02 2.48 -18.02
C PRO A 37 8.19 3.69 -18.42
N GLY A 38 8.62 4.38 -19.49
CA GLY A 38 7.92 5.56 -20.03
C GLY A 38 8.03 6.81 -19.17
N THR A 39 8.95 6.87 -18.20
CA THR A 39 9.17 8.04 -17.35
C THR A 39 10.66 8.26 -17.09
N GLU A 40 11.04 9.47 -16.70
CA GLU A 40 12.40 9.79 -16.22
C GLU A 40 12.63 9.41 -14.74
N LYS A 41 11.64 8.78 -14.09
CA LYS A 41 11.71 8.45 -12.67
C LYS A 41 12.25 7.05 -12.45
N SER A 42 13.04 6.90 -11.40
CA SER A 42 13.46 5.61 -10.87
C SER A 42 12.68 5.27 -9.60
N VAL A 43 12.64 3.99 -9.25
CA VAL A 43 12.11 3.49 -7.98
C VAL A 43 13.15 2.64 -7.26
N LEU A 44 13.07 2.62 -5.94
CA LEU A 44 13.95 1.85 -5.06
C LEU A 44 13.60 0.37 -5.12
N GLN A 45 14.62 -0.49 -5.22
CA GLN A 45 14.45 -1.94 -5.13
C GLN A 45 14.16 -2.42 -3.70
N ILE A 46 14.66 -1.69 -2.71
CA ILE A 46 14.59 -2.03 -1.29
C ILE A 46 14.18 -0.80 -0.50
N GLY A 47 13.29 -0.98 0.47
CA GLY A 47 12.92 0.04 1.45
C GLY A 47 12.87 -0.59 2.85
N VAL A 48 13.29 0.16 3.86
CA VAL A 48 13.27 -0.29 5.26
C VAL A 48 12.37 0.61 6.09
N ILE A 49 11.47 0.01 6.86
CA ILE A 49 10.46 0.74 7.63
C ILE A 49 10.75 0.57 9.13
N TYR A 50 11.21 1.67 9.75
CA TYR A 50 11.48 1.75 11.18
C TYR A 50 10.40 2.56 11.91
N GLY A 51 10.35 2.45 13.23
CA GLY A 51 9.41 3.18 14.08
C GLY A 51 9.18 2.50 15.42
N ALA A 52 8.58 3.24 16.36
CA ALA A 52 8.30 2.75 17.71
C ALA A 52 7.35 1.54 17.75
N ASN A 53 7.27 0.86 18.89
CA ASN A 53 6.27 -0.19 19.08
C ASN A 53 4.85 0.37 18.88
N ALA A 54 3.97 -0.47 18.31
CA ALA A 54 2.61 -0.09 17.92
C ALA A 54 2.46 1.03 16.88
N SER A 55 3.54 1.52 16.26
CA SER A 55 3.49 2.58 15.23
C SER A 55 2.84 2.18 13.89
N GLY A 56 2.33 0.94 13.76
CA GLY A 56 1.61 0.49 12.56
C GLY A 56 2.47 -0.21 11.49
N LYS A 57 3.78 -0.41 11.69
CA LYS A 57 4.67 -1.12 10.73
C LYS A 57 4.11 -2.48 10.27
N SER A 58 3.79 -3.37 11.22
CA SER A 58 3.19 -4.66 10.89
C SER A 58 1.77 -4.53 10.31
N ASN A 59 1.08 -3.42 10.57
CA ASN A 59 -0.24 -3.19 10.00
C ASN A 59 -0.15 -2.79 8.52
N LEU A 60 0.91 -2.09 8.10
CA LEU A 60 1.18 -1.80 6.69
C LEU A 60 1.33 -3.10 5.88
N VAL A 61 2.16 -4.03 6.37
CA VAL A 61 2.36 -5.33 5.71
C VAL A 61 1.05 -6.12 5.68
N LYS A 62 0.31 -6.16 6.80
CA LYS A 62 -0.99 -6.83 6.86
C LYS A 62 -2.04 -6.19 5.94
N ALA A 63 -1.96 -4.90 5.66
CA ALA A 63 -2.83 -4.24 4.70
C ALA A 63 -2.55 -4.67 3.26
N MET A 64 -1.27 -4.73 2.87
CA MET A 64 -0.89 -5.25 1.55
C MET A 64 -1.34 -6.71 1.39
N GLN A 65 -1.10 -7.54 2.40
CA GLN A 65 -1.53 -8.96 2.40
C GLN A 65 -3.05 -9.09 2.30
N PHE A 66 -3.79 -8.29 3.06
CA PHE A 66 -5.25 -8.26 3.01
C PHE A 66 -5.75 -7.86 1.63
N ALA A 67 -5.17 -6.80 1.05
CA ALA A 67 -5.59 -6.34 -0.27
C ALA A 67 -5.29 -7.38 -1.36
N GLN A 68 -4.12 -8.02 -1.33
CA GLN A 68 -3.79 -9.14 -2.23
C GLN A 68 -4.70 -10.36 -2.04
N TYR A 69 -5.13 -10.64 -0.81
CA TYR A 69 -6.10 -11.70 -0.54
C TYR A 69 -7.45 -11.40 -1.20
N MET A 70 -7.98 -10.18 -1.03
CA MET A 70 -9.22 -9.75 -1.66
C MET A 70 -9.15 -9.79 -3.20
N ILE A 71 -8.05 -9.30 -3.78
CA ILE A 71 -7.83 -9.30 -5.24
C ILE A 71 -7.85 -10.72 -5.82
N ARG A 72 -7.34 -11.71 -5.08
CA ARG A 72 -7.29 -13.12 -5.50
C ARG A 72 -8.60 -13.89 -5.25
N GLY A 73 -9.72 -13.18 -5.03
CA GLY A 73 -11.03 -13.78 -4.80
C GLY A 73 -11.28 -14.23 -3.36
N GLY A 74 -10.45 -13.79 -2.41
CA GLY A 74 -10.66 -14.04 -0.99
C GLY A 74 -11.95 -13.37 -0.50
N THR A 75 -12.92 -14.16 -0.07
CA THR A 75 -14.23 -13.66 0.38
C THR A 75 -14.53 -14.14 1.80
N THR A 76 -14.21 -13.30 2.78
CA THR A 76 -14.74 -13.47 4.14
C THR A 76 -15.12 -12.12 4.72
N LEU A 77 -16.42 -11.82 4.71
CA LEU A 77 -17.04 -10.65 5.35
C LEU A 77 -16.57 -10.46 6.81
N LYS A 78 -16.28 -11.56 7.53
CA LYS A 78 -15.69 -11.52 8.89
C LYS A 78 -14.31 -10.84 8.95
N GLY A 79 -13.44 -11.10 7.98
CA GLY A 79 -12.10 -10.49 7.93
C GLY A 79 -12.16 -8.98 7.69
N LEU A 80 -13.15 -8.53 6.90
CA LEU A 80 -13.38 -7.11 6.61
C LEU A 80 -13.82 -6.32 7.83
N VAL A 81 -14.84 -6.80 8.54
CA VAL A 81 -15.37 -6.12 9.74
C VAL A 81 -14.33 -6.06 10.85
N GLN A 82 -13.50 -7.10 11.00
CA GLN A 82 -12.50 -7.13 12.06
C GLN A 82 -11.33 -6.16 11.83
N ASN A 83 -10.95 -5.94 10.57
CA ASN A 83 -9.76 -5.17 10.22
C ASN A 83 -10.01 -3.68 9.92
N ARG A 84 -11.23 -3.17 10.10
CA ARG A 84 -11.53 -1.74 9.92
C ARG A 84 -10.83 -0.85 10.95
N PHE A 85 -10.56 0.41 10.58
CA PHE A 85 -10.22 1.43 11.56
C PHE A 85 -11.43 1.71 12.47
N ARG A 86 -11.20 1.81 13.79
CA ARG A 86 -12.29 1.85 14.79
C ARG A 86 -12.43 3.16 15.55
N PHE A 87 -11.44 4.06 15.49
CA PHE A 87 -11.48 5.34 16.22
C PHE A 87 -12.23 6.42 15.44
N VAL A 88 -13.43 6.10 14.94
CA VAL A 88 -14.34 7.01 14.23
C VAL A 88 -15.77 6.79 14.69
N LYS A 89 -16.56 7.87 14.79
CA LYS A 89 -17.98 7.79 15.19
C LYS A 89 -18.85 7.00 14.19
N LYS A 90 -18.57 7.18 12.90
CA LYS A 90 -19.24 6.48 11.80
C LYS A 90 -18.19 5.64 11.06
N PRO A 91 -18.42 4.34 10.81
CA PRO A 91 -17.54 3.54 9.99
C PRO A 91 -17.33 4.21 8.63
N LYS A 92 -16.09 4.25 8.18
CA LYS A 92 -15.73 4.71 6.83
C LYS A 92 -15.26 3.53 5.99
N PRO A 93 -15.49 3.54 4.66
CA PRO A 93 -14.97 2.51 3.77
C PRO A 93 -13.45 2.44 3.84
N ALA A 94 -12.90 1.23 3.76
CA ALA A 94 -11.45 1.05 3.65
C ALA A 94 -11.07 0.98 2.18
N SER A 95 -10.03 1.70 1.77
CA SER A 95 -9.52 1.68 0.40
C SER A 95 -8.06 1.27 0.35
N PHE A 96 -7.70 0.66 -0.77
CA PHE A 96 -6.36 0.16 -1.05
C PHE A 96 -6.04 0.47 -2.50
N GLU A 97 -4.84 1.00 -2.77
CA GLU A 97 -4.34 1.22 -4.12
C GLU A 97 -2.90 0.74 -4.23
N PHE A 98 -2.61 -0.02 -5.27
CA PHE A 98 -1.28 -0.37 -5.70
C PHE A 98 -0.97 0.33 -7.00
N ARG A 99 0.18 1.00 -7.05
CA ARG A 99 0.83 1.42 -8.29
C ARG A 99 2.09 0.58 -8.47
N PHE A 100 2.22 -0.13 -9.57
CA PHE A 100 3.33 -1.07 -9.78
C PHE A 100 3.66 -1.24 -11.27
N VAL A 101 4.91 -1.63 -11.56
CA VAL A 101 5.35 -2.02 -12.90
C VAL A 101 5.21 -3.52 -13.08
N ALA A 102 4.60 -3.94 -14.20
CA ALA A 102 4.56 -5.33 -14.66
C ALA A 102 4.65 -5.36 -16.20
N GLY A 103 5.38 -6.31 -16.79
CA GLY A 103 5.46 -6.44 -18.26
C GLY A 103 5.92 -5.17 -19.00
N GLY A 104 6.78 -4.36 -18.39
CA GLY A 104 7.25 -3.09 -18.98
C GLY A 104 6.22 -1.95 -18.97
N GLN A 105 5.11 -2.08 -18.24
CA GLN A 105 4.06 -1.07 -18.14
C GLN A 105 3.72 -0.75 -16.68
N VAL A 106 3.27 0.49 -16.44
CA VAL A 106 2.80 0.94 -15.13
C VAL A 106 1.31 0.66 -15.01
N PHE A 107 0.94 -0.06 -13.96
CA PHE A 107 -0.44 -0.34 -13.59
C PHE A 107 -0.82 0.42 -12.33
N VAL A 108 -2.08 0.85 -12.28
CA VAL A 108 -2.74 1.33 -11.07
C VAL A 108 -3.95 0.44 -10.86
N TYR A 109 -4.02 -0.17 -9.68
CA TYR A 109 -5.16 -0.99 -9.30
C TYR A 109 -5.55 -0.64 -7.88
N GLY A 110 -6.82 -0.31 -7.68
CA GLY A 110 -7.34 0.02 -6.36
C GLY A 110 -8.80 -0.40 -6.23
N PHE A 111 -9.23 -0.56 -4.99
CA PHE A 111 -10.60 -0.88 -4.66
C PHE A 111 -10.95 -0.35 -3.27
N THR A 112 -12.23 -0.15 -3.07
CA THR A 112 -12.81 0.30 -1.81
C THR A 112 -13.81 -0.74 -1.35
N ILE A 113 -13.77 -1.09 -0.07
CA ILE A 113 -14.78 -1.97 0.52
C ILE A 113 -15.75 -1.13 1.35
N THR A 114 -17.00 -1.15 0.91
CA THR A 114 -18.16 -0.59 1.60
C THR A 114 -18.82 -1.65 2.50
N GLN A 115 -19.70 -1.20 3.39
CA GLN A 115 -20.50 -2.07 4.27
C GLN A 115 -21.98 -2.16 3.83
N GLU A 116 -22.29 -1.64 2.64
CA GLU A 116 -23.59 -1.78 1.98
C GLU A 116 -23.63 -3.05 1.13
#